data_AF-A0A847NZS5-F1
#
_entry.id   AF-A0A847NZS5-F1
#
_cell.length_a   1.000
_cell.length_b   1.000
_cell.length_c   1.000
_cell.angle_alpha   90.00
_cell.angle_beta   90.00
_cell.angle_gamma   90.00
#
_symmetry.space_group_name_H-M   'P 1'
#
loop_
_entity.id
_entity.type
_entity.pdbx_description
1 polymer ?
#
loop_
_entity_poly.entity_id
_entity_poly.type
_entity_poly.pdbx_seq_one_letter_code
_entity_poly.pdbx_strand_id
1 'polypeptide(L)'
;MSKSSEASITNQMHLAYSAITSINSDDDLSASLQLQGFSRSMIDQGETLYNAATEAISSEIIAEEELEVKVKTADELQKEIRKLYAQFTATASECFGRDALEMLGLRSGKPRSSKAYCESLNSSIIKLSRCPELSKRLQAKGFDQECIKRASEVTASYETAMGQLIKLEKNLEIATKKRNTAMFTLRNWLSSFAEAVIFASESRPYILKQLGMDKKELCAVAHIDIRKIARELKVQ
;
A
#
# COMPACT_ATOMS: atom_id res chain seq x y z
N MET A 1 5.95 -4.30 2.58
CA MET A 1 6.79 -3.87 3.73
C MET A 1 7.85 -4.93 4.05
N SER A 2 8.87 -4.66 4.89
CA SER A 2 9.74 -5.75 5.36
C SER A 2 8.97 -6.59 6.39
N LYS A 3 9.08 -7.92 6.33
CA LYS A 3 8.42 -8.85 7.28
C LYS A 3 8.67 -8.50 8.76
N SER A 4 9.83 -7.89 9.05
CA SER A 4 10.19 -7.40 10.38
C SER A 4 9.35 -6.20 10.86
N SER A 5 8.85 -5.37 9.94
CA SER A 5 8.02 -4.20 10.27
C SER A 5 6.58 -4.62 10.60
N GLU A 6 6.04 -5.58 9.86
CA GLU A 6 4.68 -6.12 10.08
C GLU A 6 4.57 -6.82 11.43
N ALA A 7 5.52 -7.70 11.76
CA ALA A 7 5.56 -8.36 13.06
C ALA A 7 5.64 -7.36 14.23
N SER A 8 6.37 -6.25 14.06
CA SER A 8 6.44 -5.19 15.07
C SER A 8 5.12 -4.43 15.25
N ILE A 9 4.36 -4.20 14.19
CA ILE A 9 3.06 -3.51 14.26
C ILE A 9 2.04 -4.40 14.96
N THR A 10 1.94 -5.68 14.56
CA THR A 10 1.04 -6.64 15.19
C THR A 10 1.28 -6.75 16.70
N ASN A 11 2.54 -6.84 17.13
CA ASN A 11 2.89 -6.91 18.54
C ASN A 11 2.50 -5.64 19.30
N GLN A 12 2.70 -4.46 18.71
CA GLN A 12 2.30 -3.18 19.32
C GLN A 12 0.79 -3.06 19.46
N MET A 13 0.03 -3.46 18.44
CA MET A 13 -1.43 -3.47 18.49
C MET A 13 -1.94 -4.45 19.54
N HIS A 14 -1.37 -5.66 19.61
CA HIS A 14 -1.76 -6.66 20.59
C HIS A 14 -1.46 -6.21 22.03
N LEU A 15 -0.31 -5.61 22.28
CA LEU A 15 0.04 -5.05 23.58
C LEU A 15 -0.93 -3.92 23.96
N ALA A 16 -1.22 -2.99 23.04
CA ALA A 16 -2.16 -1.89 23.31
C ALA A 16 -3.55 -2.42 23.67
N TYR A 17 -4.07 -3.36 22.90
CA TYR A 17 -5.36 -4.00 23.19
C TYR A 17 -5.36 -4.69 24.56
N SER A 18 -4.34 -5.50 24.85
CA SER A 18 -4.22 -6.23 26.12
C SER A 18 -4.09 -5.29 27.31
N ALA A 19 -3.33 -4.20 27.16
CA ALA A 19 -3.21 -3.15 28.17
C ALA A 19 -4.56 -2.48 28.45
N ILE A 20 -5.24 -1.98 27.42
CA ILE A 20 -6.53 -1.28 27.55
C ILE A 20 -7.58 -2.20 28.19
N THR A 21 -7.69 -3.44 27.69
CA THR A 21 -8.67 -4.41 28.20
C THR A 21 -8.39 -4.79 29.65
N SER A 22 -7.14 -5.14 29.98
CA SER A 22 -6.77 -5.55 31.34
C SER A 22 -7.04 -4.44 32.35
N ILE A 23 -6.64 -3.20 32.05
CA ILE A 23 -6.84 -2.05 32.95
C ILE A 23 -8.33 -1.73 33.12
N ASN A 24 -9.14 -1.91 32.08
CA ASN A 24 -10.59 -1.69 32.14
C ASN A 24 -11.33 -2.80 32.89
N SER A 25 -10.75 -4.00 32.97
CA SER A 25 -11.36 -5.15 33.64
C SER A 25 -10.89 -5.37 35.09
N ASP A 26 -9.81 -4.72 35.51
CA ASP A 26 -9.15 -4.95 36.80
C ASP A 26 -8.90 -3.61 37.53
N ASP A 27 -9.77 -3.32 38.50
CA ASP A 27 -9.70 -2.08 39.30
C ASP A 27 -8.43 -2.00 40.15
N ASP A 28 -7.89 -3.14 40.61
CA ASP A 28 -6.65 -3.19 41.40
C ASP A 28 -5.43 -2.84 40.54
N LEU A 29 -5.41 -3.31 39.29
CA LEU A 29 -4.41 -2.93 38.30
C LEU A 29 -4.51 -1.42 37.99
N SER A 30 -5.73 -0.92 37.76
CA SER A 30 -5.97 0.50 37.50
C SER A 30 -5.48 1.38 38.67
N ALA A 31 -5.84 1.03 39.90
CA ALA A 31 -5.38 1.74 41.09
C ALA A 31 -3.85 1.70 41.25
N SER A 32 -3.22 0.55 40.95
CA SER A 32 -1.77 0.40 41.01
C SER A 32 -1.05 1.31 40.01
N LEU A 33 -1.57 1.44 38.80
CA LEU A 33 -1.01 2.29 37.75
C LEU A 33 -1.24 3.78 38.04
N GLN A 34 -2.37 4.14 38.65
CA GLN A 34 -2.65 5.52 39.09
C GLN A 34 -1.65 6.00 40.14
N LEU A 35 -1.20 5.13 41.05
CA LEU A 35 -0.14 5.44 42.02
C LEU A 35 1.19 5.78 41.33
N GLN A 36 1.42 5.27 40.12
CA GLN A 36 2.58 5.60 39.28
C GLN A 36 2.32 6.79 38.33
N GLY A 37 1.21 7.52 38.52
CA GLY A 37 0.85 8.68 37.71
C GLY A 37 0.12 8.36 36.39
N PHE A 38 -0.18 7.09 36.11
CA PHE A 38 -0.90 6.69 34.91
C PHE A 38 -2.42 6.76 35.15
N SER A 39 -2.98 7.93 34.87
CA SER A 39 -4.38 8.26 35.20
C SER A 39 -5.41 7.61 34.28
N ARG A 40 -6.69 7.62 34.70
CA ARG A 40 -7.83 7.19 33.86
C ARG A 40 -7.89 7.92 32.51
N SER A 41 -7.62 9.23 32.52
CA SER A 41 -7.57 10.01 31.28
C SER A 41 -6.49 9.53 30.30
N MET A 42 -5.35 9.03 30.80
CA MET A 42 -4.31 8.46 29.94
C MET A 42 -4.75 7.10 29.36
N ILE A 43 -5.54 6.33 30.09
CA ILE A 43 -6.11 5.06 29.60
C ILE A 43 -7.11 5.33 28.47
N ASP A 44 -8.04 6.27 28.68
CA ASP A 44 -9.03 6.67 27.65
C ASP A 44 -8.33 7.27 26.40
N GLN A 45 -7.23 8.00 26.60
CA GLN A 45 -6.37 8.45 25.50
C GLN A 45 -5.76 7.26 24.75
N GLY A 46 -5.28 6.24 25.46
CA GLY A 46 -4.75 5.01 24.87
C GLY A 46 -5.75 4.31 23.97
N GLU A 47 -7.00 4.18 24.41
CA GLU A 47 -8.09 3.62 23.62
C GLU A 47 -8.34 4.44 22.34
N THR A 48 -8.39 5.77 22.47
CA THR A 48 -8.53 6.67 21.31
C THR A 48 -7.38 6.47 20.31
N LEU A 49 -6.14 6.36 20.79
CA LEU A 49 -4.96 6.13 19.96
C LEU A 49 -4.96 4.75 19.29
N TYR A 50 -5.38 3.72 20.01
CA TYR A 50 -5.52 2.35 19.50
C TYR A 50 -6.54 2.29 18.36
N ASN A 51 -7.70 2.91 18.54
CA ASN A 51 -8.75 2.97 17.51
C ASN A 51 -8.27 3.74 16.28
N ALA A 52 -7.60 4.89 16.47
CA ALA A 52 -7.02 5.66 15.37
C ALA A 52 -5.93 4.88 14.61
N ALA A 53 -5.08 4.11 15.31
CA ALA A 53 -4.09 3.25 14.69
C ALA A 53 -4.74 2.11 13.89
N THR A 54 -5.79 1.49 14.44
CA THR A 54 -6.56 0.44 13.77
C THR A 54 -7.15 0.94 12.46
N GLU A 55 -7.83 2.10 12.50
CA GLU A 55 -8.43 2.72 11.31
C GLU A 55 -7.36 3.12 10.26
N ALA A 56 -6.22 3.63 10.71
CA ALA A 56 -5.13 4.00 9.80
C ALA A 56 -4.48 2.78 9.13
N ILE A 57 -4.32 1.66 9.86
CA ILE A 57 -3.85 0.39 9.31
C ILE A 57 -4.85 -0.15 8.30
N SER A 58 -6.14 -0.22 8.64
CA SER A 58 -7.16 -0.72 7.70
C SER A 58 -7.24 0.14 6.44
N SER A 59 -7.10 1.46 6.57
CA SER A 59 -7.08 2.37 5.42
C SER A 59 -5.88 2.14 4.50
N GLU A 60 -4.70 1.83 5.04
CA GLU A 60 -3.53 1.49 4.23
C GLU A 60 -3.71 0.16 3.50
N ILE A 61 -4.23 -0.87 4.19
CA ILE A 61 -4.51 -2.19 3.58
C ILE A 61 -5.48 -2.04 2.41
N ILE A 62 -6.59 -1.32 2.59
CA ILE A 62 -7.57 -1.08 1.52
C ILE A 62 -6.91 -0.38 0.32
N ALA A 63 -6.08 0.64 0.58
CA ALA A 63 -5.38 1.37 -0.49
C ALA A 63 -4.36 0.47 -1.24
N GLU A 64 -3.68 -0.43 -0.54
CA GLU A 64 -2.74 -1.39 -1.14
C GLU A 64 -3.47 -2.44 -1.99
N GLU A 65 -4.57 -3.01 -1.50
CA GLU A 65 -5.41 -3.96 -2.24
C GLU A 65 -5.99 -3.34 -3.51
N GLU A 66 -6.53 -2.10 -3.42
CA GLU A 66 -7.03 -1.36 -4.58
C GLU A 66 -5.92 -1.12 -5.62
N LEU A 67 -4.72 -0.75 -5.17
CA LEU A 67 -3.56 -0.56 -6.05
C LEU A 67 -3.17 -1.87 -6.74
N GLU A 68 -3.09 -2.99 -6.01
CA GLU A 68 -2.72 -4.29 -6.55
C GLU A 68 -3.67 -4.74 -7.67
N VAL A 69 -4.98 -4.61 -7.45
CA VAL A 69 -5.99 -4.94 -8.46
C VAL A 69 -5.79 -4.11 -9.73
N LYS A 70 -5.54 -2.80 -9.58
CA LYS A 70 -5.33 -1.92 -10.74
C LYS A 70 -4.01 -2.15 -11.45
N VAL A 71 -2.96 -2.53 -10.75
CA VAL A 71 -1.67 -2.93 -11.36
C VAL A 71 -1.89 -4.14 -12.25
N LYS A 72 -2.60 -5.17 -11.76
CA LYS A 72 -2.93 -6.35 -12.56
C LYS A 72 -3.72 -6.00 -13.83
N THR A 73 -4.74 -5.14 -13.70
CA THR A 73 -5.50 -4.65 -14.87
C THR A 73 -4.62 -3.92 -15.88
N ALA A 74 -3.73 -3.04 -15.43
CA ALA A 74 -2.82 -2.30 -16.30
C ALA A 74 -1.82 -3.22 -17.01
N ASP A 75 -1.32 -4.25 -16.34
CA ASP A 75 -0.41 -5.26 -16.91
C ASP A 75 -1.10 -6.08 -18.01
N GLU A 76 -2.36 -6.48 -17.80
CA GLU A 76 -3.16 -7.18 -18.82
C GLU A 76 -3.39 -6.32 -20.05
N LEU A 77 -3.80 -5.06 -19.85
CA LEU A 77 -3.96 -4.08 -20.94
C LEU A 77 -2.64 -3.84 -21.68
N GLN A 78 -1.52 -3.76 -20.97
CA GLN A 78 -0.20 -3.63 -21.58
C GLN A 78 0.15 -4.83 -22.46
N LYS A 79 -0.10 -6.06 -21.99
CA LYS A 79 0.13 -7.28 -22.79
C LYS A 79 -0.73 -7.27 -24.05
N GLU A 80 -1.99 -6.87 -23.94
CA GLU A 80 -2.91 -6.78 -25.07
C GLU A 80 -2.48 -5.70 -26.07
N ILE A 81 -2.05 -4.52 -25.62
CA ILE A 81 -1.48 -3.47 -26.49
C ILE A 81 -0.28 -4.00 -27.29
N ARG A 82 0.64 -4.72 -26.63
CA ARG A 82 1.82 -5.29 -27.30
C ARG A 82 1.41 -6.34 -28.34
N LYS A 83 0.40 -7.15 -28.05
CA LYS A 83 -0.14 -8.16 -28.97
C LYS A 83 -0.78 -7.50 -30.19
N LEU A 84 -1.64 -6.50 -29.99
CA LEU A 84 -2.30 -5.75 -31.06
C LEU A 84 -1.28 -5.01 -31.94
N TYR A 85 -0.28 -4.39 -31.33
CA TYR A 85 0.81 -3.76 -32.07
C TYR A 85 1.60 -4.77 -32.90
N ALA A 86 1.97 -5.92 -32.33
CA ALA A 86 2.69 -6.97 -33.06
C ALA A 86 1.87 -7.49 -34.24
N GLN A 87 0.58 -7.79 -34.02
CA GLN A 87 -0.34 -8.20 -35.09
C GLN A 87 -0.40 -7.14 -36.19
N PHE A 88 -0.62 -5.87 -35.81
CA PHE A 88 -0.73 -4.78 -36.77
C PHE A 88 0.56 -4.57 -37.58
N THR A 89 1.73 -4.61 -36.94
CA THR A 89 3.02 -4.52 -37.65
C THR A 89 3.23 -5.68 -38.62
N ALA A 90 2.86 -6.91 -38.25
CA ALA A 90 2.98 -8.07 -39.12
C ALA A 90 2.07 -7.95 -40.35
N THR A 91 0.79 -7.61 -40.15
CA THR A 91 -0.17 -7.40 -41.24
C THR A 91 0.26 -6.23 -42.14
N ALA A 92 0.74 -5.13 -41.55
CA ALA A 92 1.26 -3.99 -42.29
C ALA A 92 2.44 -4.38 -43.19
N SER A 93 3.44 -5.09 -42.64
CA SER A 93 4.60 -5.55 -43.41
C SER A 93 4.21 -6.49 -44.54
N GLU A 94 3.21 -7.34 -44.35
CA GLU A 94 2.70 -8.21 -45.42
C GLU A 94 1.98 -7.42 -46.53
N CYS A 95 1.18 -6.41 -46.17
CA CYS A 95 0.43 -5.59 -47.13
C CYS A 95 1.28 -4.60 -47.93
N PHE A 96 2.31 -4.00 -47.30
CA PHE A 96 3.01 -2.83 -47.86
C PHE A 96 4.54 -2.99 -47.88
N GLY A 97 5.08 -4.14 -47.48
CA GLY A 97 6.52 -4.41 -47.55
C GLY A 97 7.34 -3.58 -46.55
N ARG A 98 8.55 -3.16 -46.97
CA ARG A 98 9.54 -2.54 -46.07
C ARG A 98 9.16 -1.13 -45.61
N ASP A 99 8.42 -0.40 -46.45
CA ASP A 99 7.99 0.99 -46.20
C ASP A 99 6.66 1.07 -45.44
N ALA A 100 6.04 -0.09 -45.16
CA ALA A 100 4.77 -0.22 -44.47
C ALA A 100 4.72 0.55 -43.15
N LEU A 101 5.81 0.48 -42.39
CA LEU A 101 5.88 1.03 -41.05
C LEU A 101 5.85 2.56 -41.11
N GLU A 102 6.59 3.16 -42.02
CA GLU A 102 6.63 4.62 -42.19
C GLU A 102 5.30 5.17 -42.74
N MET A 103 4.73 4.50 -43.76
CA MET A 103 3.42 4.85 -44.31
C MET A 103 2.34 4.88 -43.23
N LEU A 104 2.31 3.88 -42.36
CA LEU A 104 1.31 3.73 -41.29
C LEU A 104 1.69 4.44 -39.98
N GLY A 105 2.84 5.10 -39.90
CA GLY A 105 3.28 5.80 -38.69
C GLY A 105 3.72 4.87 -37.55
N LEU A 106 4.01 3.61 -37.88
CA LEU A 106 4.60 2.65 -36.98
C LEU A 106 6.12 2.87 -36.92
N ARG A 107 6.68 2.71 -35.72
CA ARG A 107 8.13 2.76 -35.53
C ARG A 107 8.79 1.51 -36.13
N SER A 108 9.97 1.68 -36.74
CA SER A 108 10.77 0.59 -37.33
C SER A 108 11.34 -0.40 -36.30
N GLY A 109 11.31 -0.06 -35.02
CA GLY A 109 11.71 -0.93 -33.92
C GLY A 109 10.65 -1.03 -32.84
N LYS A 110 10.73 -2.09 -32.01
CA LYS A 110 9.83 -2.31 -30.88
C LYS A 110 9.89 -1.11 -29.91
N PRO A 111 8.77 -0.44 -29.63
CA PRO A 111 8.74 0.64 -28.65
C PRO A 111 9.26 0.18 -27.27
N ARG A 112 9.98 1.08 -26.58
CA ARG A 112 10.58 0.80 -25.26
C ARG A 112 9.61 0.95 -24.08
N SER A 113 8.46 1.58 -24.29
CA SER A 113 7.46 1.85 -23.25
C SER A 113 6.04 1.59 -23.77
N SER A 114 5.11 1.22 -22.89
CA SER A 114 3.69 1.05 -23.23
C SER A 114 3.09 2.31 -23.83
N LYS A 115 3.48 3.48 -23.30
CA LYS A 115 3.06 4.78 -23.82
C LYS A 115 3.43 4.93 -25.29
N ALA A 116 4.65 4.56 -25.66
CA ALA A 116 5.09 4.62 -27.06
C ALA A 116 4.36 3.59 -27.95
N TYR A 117 3.92 2.44 -27.41
CA TYR A 117 3.02 1.53 -28.12
C TYR A 117 1.64 2.18 -28.36
N CYS A 118 1.02 2.77 -27.33
CA CYS A 118 -0.26 3.47 -27.46
C CYS A 118 -0.19 4.62 -28.47
N GLU A 119 0.83 5.48 -28.37
CA GLU A 119 1.04 6.60 -29.30
C GLU A 119 1.18 6.12 -30.75
N SER A 120 1.92 5.04 -30.97
CA SER A 120 2.12 4.47 -32.30
C SER A 120 0.80 3.91 -32.85
N LEU A 121 0.07 3.11 -32.06
CA LEU A 121 -1.25 2.58 -32.45
C LEU A 121 -2.25 3.70 -32.76
N ASN A 122 -2.36 4.70 -31.88
CA ASN A 122 -3.28 5.83 -32.06
C ASN A 122 -2.91 6.64 -33.31
N SER A 123 -1.62 6.89 -33.56
CA SER A 123 -1.16 7.57 -34.77
C SER A 123 -1.54 6.79 -36.04
N SER A 124 -1.36 5.47 -36.02
CA SER A 124 -1.74 4.60 -37.12
C SER A 124 -3.25 4.57 -37.36
N ILE A 125 -4.06 4.49 -36.30
CA ILE A 125 -5.53 4.52 -36.41
C ILE A 125 -5.99 5.85 -37.04
N ILE A 126 -5.42 6.98 -36.62
CA ILE A 126 -5.71 8.31 -37.22
C ILE A 126 -5.30 8.37 -38.70
N LYS A 127 -4.19 7.72 -39.08
CA LYS A 127 -3.78 7.65 -40.49
C LYS A 127 -4.74 6.78 -41.31
N LEU A 128 -5.15 5.63 -40.77
CA LEU A 128 -6.08 4.71 -41.44
C LEU A 128 -7.45 5.35 -41.69
N SER A 129 -7.94 6.19 -40.77
CA SER A 129 -9.20 6.92 -40.98
C SER A 129 -9.11 7.99 -42.06
N ARG A 130 -7.91 8.53 -42.32
CA ARG A 130 -7.65 9.53 -43.38
C ARG A 130 -7.32 8.91 -44.73
N CYS A 131 -6.93 7.64 -44.78
CA CYS A 131 -6.52 6.93 -45.99
C CYS A 131 -7.30 5.61 -46.17
N PRO A 132 -8.55 5.66 -46.65
CA PRO A 132 -9.43 4.49 -46.75
C PRO A 132 -8.84 3.33 -47.57
N GLU A 133 -8.02 3.63 -48.58
CA GLU A 133 -7.36 2.62 -49.42
C GLU A 133 -6.34 1.77 -48.65
N LEU A 134 -5.66 2.35 -47.65
CA LEU A 134 -4.78 1.59 -46.76
C LEU A 134 -5.59 0.65 -45.85
N SER A 135 -6.72 1.16 -45.34
CA SER A 135 -7.64 0.39 -44.50
C SER A 135 -8.21 -0.82 -45.25
N LYS A 136 -8.67 -0.66 -46.50
CA LYS A 136 -9.17 -1.78 -47.33
C LYS A 136 -8.14 -2.90 -47.51
N ARG A 137 -6.87 -2.54 -47.76
CA ARG A 137 -5.78 -3.52 -47.94
C ARG A 137 -5.48 -4.30 -46.67
N LEU A 138 -5.51 -3.64 -45.52
CA LEU A 138 -5.33 -4.26 -44.21
C LEU A 138 -6.51 -5.16 -43.82
N GLN A 139 -7.74 -4.73 -44.14
CA GLN A 139 -8.95 -5.50 -43.90
C GLN A 139 -8.92 -6.84 -44.64
N ALA A 140 -8.44 -6.86 -45.89
CA ALA A 140 -8.28 -8.09 -46.67
C ALA A 140 -7.29 -9.10 -46.04
N LYS A 141 -6.47 -8.65 -45.08
CA LYS A 141 -5.50 -9.47 -44.32
C LYS A 141 -5.88 -9.62 -42.85
N GLY A 142 -7.14 -9.35 -42.50
CA GLY A 142 -7.70 -9.62 -41.16
C GLY A 142 -7.46 -8.53 -40.12
N PHE A 143 -6.96 -7.35 -40.50
CA PHE A 143 -6.96 -6.17 -39.63
C PHE A 143 -8.11 -5.24 -40.05
N ASP A 144 -9.31 -5.58 -39.56
CA ASP A 144 -10.56 -4.93 -39.91
C ASP A 144 -10.95 -3.80 -38.94
N GLN A 145 -12.15 -3.24 -39.14
CA GLN A 145 -12.69 -2.18 -38.29
C GLN A 145 -12.87 -2.61 -36.83
N GLU A 146 -13.12 -3.90 -36.57
CA GLU A 146 -13.23 -4.42 -35.21
C GLU A 146 -11.87 -4.42 -34.52
N CYS A 147 -10.80 -4.83 -35.23
CA CYS A 147 -9.43 -4.75 -34.73
C CYS A 147 -9.01 -3.31 -34.43
N ILE A 148 -9.34 -2.36 -35.31
CA ILE A 148 -9.08 -0.92 -35.12
C ILE A 148 -9.81 -0.40 -33.89
N LYS A 149 -11.10 -0.72 -33.75
CA LYS A 149 -11.93 -0.31 -32.61
C LYS A 149 -11.37 -0.87 -31.31
N ARG A 150 -11.07 -2.18 -31.27
CA ARG A 150 -10.45 -2.85 -30.11
C ARG A 150 -9.12 -2.20 -29.73
N ALA A 151 -8.27 -1.89 -30.70
CA ALA A 151 -7.00 -1.21 -30.43
C ALA A 151 -7.21 0.17 -29.79
N SER A 152 -8.16 0.96 -30.31
CA SER A 152 -8.52 2.26 -29.72
C SER A 152 -9.10 2.14 -28.31
N GLU A 153 -9.92 1.13 -28.06
CA GLU A 153 -10.55 0.90 -26.74
C GLU A 153 -9.51 0.46 -25.71
N VAL A 154 -8.59 -0.43 -26.09
CA VAL A 154 -7.54 -0.92 -25.20
C VAL A 154 -6.54 0.20 -24.88
N THR A 155 -6.15 1.03 -25.86
CA THR A 155 -5.25 2.18 -25.60
C THR A 155 -5.88 3.19 -24.66
N ALA A 156 -7.14 3.56 -24.88
CA ALA A 156 -7.87 4.49 -23.99
C ALA A 156 -8.07 3.91 -22.57
N SER A 157 -8.37 2.61 -22.48
CA SER A 157 -8.49 1.91 -21.20
C SER A 157 -7.17 1.87 -20.44
N TYR A 158 -6.05 1.66 -21.14
CA TYR A 158 -4.72 1.69 -20.53
C TYR A 158 -4.35 3.07 -20.02
N GLU A 159 -4.59 4.13 -20.79
CA GLU A 159 -4.34 5.51 -20.34
C GLU A 159 -5.18 5.87 -19.10
N THR A 160 -6.45 5.44 -19.09
CA THR A 160 -7.33 5.60 -17.93
C THR A 160 -6.79 4.83 -16.71
N ALA A 161 -6.35 3.58 -16.90
CA ALA A 161 -5.77 2.75 -15.84
C ALA A 161 -4.49 3.39 -15.28
N MET A 162 -3.61 3.91 -16.13
CA MET A 162 -2.39 4.62 -15.68
C MET A 162 -2.73 5.89 -14.88
N GLY A 163 -3.73 6.65 -15.30
CA GLY A 163 -4.23 7.80 -14.54
C GLY A 163 -4.81 7.41 -13.18
N GLN A 164 -5.45 6.24 -13.07
CA GLN A 164 -5.92 5.69 -11.79
C GLN A 164 -4.76 5.23 -10.91
N LEU A 165 -3.75 4.55 -11.47
CA LEU A 165 -2.57 4.10 -10.73
C LEU A 165 -1.85 5.25 -10.05
N ILE A 166 -1.58 6.35 -10.76
CA ILE A 166 -0.91 7.53 -10.19
C ILE A 166 -1.70 8.08 -8.98
N LYS A 167 -3.04 8.08 -9.06
CA LYS A 167 -3.90 8.52 -7.94
C LYS A 167 -3.83 7.55 -6.77
N LEU A 168 -3.86 6.24 -7.03
CA LEU A 168 -3.82 5.21 -6.00
C LEU A 168 -2.47 5.13 -5.30
N GLU A 169 -1.35 5.28 -6.03
CA GLU A 169 -0.01 5.38 -5.45
C GLU A 169 0.08 6.55 -4.46
N LYS A 170 -0.48 7.72 -4.83
CA LYS A 170 -0.55 8.87 -3.94
C LYS A 170 -1.45 8.62 -2.73
N ASN A 171 -2.59 7.94 -2.91
CA ASN A 171 -3.49 7.58 -1.82
C ASN A 171 -2.80 6.62 -0.83
N LEU A 172 -2.08 5.62 -1.35
CA LEU A 172 -1.29 4.69 -0.54
C LEU A 172 -0.20 5.45 0.24
N GLU A 173 0.52 6.38 -0.39
CA GLU A 173 1.51 7.21 0.31
C GLU A 173 0.89 8.01 1.47
N ILE A 174 -0.28 8.60 1.25
CA ILE A 174 -1.03 9.32 2.30
C ILE A 174 -1.46 8.36 3.41
N ALA A 175 -1.99 7.19 3.08
CA ALA A 175 -2.43 6.19 4.04
C ALA A 175 -1.25 5.66 4.88
N THR A 176 -0.13 5.33 4.25
CA THR A 176 1.12 4.94 4.93
C THR A 176 1.62 6.03 5.88
N LYS A 177 1.58 7.30 5.47
CA LYS A 177 1.93 8.42 6.37
C LYS A 177 1.00 8.49 7.58
N LYS A 178 -0.31 8.38 7.37
CA LYS A 178 -1.29 8.36 8.47
C LYS A 178 -1.05 7.19 9.42
N ARG A 179 -0.85 5.96 8.90
CA ARG A 179 -0.50 4.79 9.72
C ARG A 179 0.76 5.05 10.53
N ASN A 180 1.84 5.49 9.90
CA ASN A 180 3.11 5.73 10.61
C ASN A 180 2.95 6.73 11.75
N THR A 181 2.22 7.83 11.52
CA THR A 181 1.93 8.83 12.56
C THR A 181 1.08 8.24 13.69
N ALA A 182 0.02 7.50 13.38
CA ALA A 182 -0.84 6.88 14.38
C ALA A 182 -0.07 5.85 15.23
N MET A 183 0.73 4.99 14.58
CA MET A 183 1.58 3.99 15.24
C MET A 183 2.68 4.63 16.09
N PHE A 184 3.25 5.75 15.65
CA PHE A 184 4.22 6.49 16.44
C PHE A 184 3.61 7.05 17.74
N THR A 185 2.44 7.67 17.64
CA THR A 185 1.74 8.20 18.81
C THR A 185 1.30 7.08 19.77
N LEU A 186 0.78 5.98 19.23
CA LEU A 186 0.44 4.79 20.02
C LEU A 186 1.67 4.21 20.71
N ARG A 187 2.83 4.15 20.03
CA ARG A 187 4.09 3.67 20.61
C ARG A 187 4.55 4.55 21.77
N ASN A 188 4.44 5.87 21.65
CA ASN A 188 4.81 6.77 22.74
C ASN A 188 3.93 6.52 23.97
N TRP A 189 2.63 6.33 23.76
CA TRP A 189 1.71 5.95 24.83
C TRP A 189 2.09 4.60 25.45
N LEU A 190 2.38 3.58 24.62
CA LEU A 190 2.84 2.26 25.07
C LEU A 190 4.14 2.33 25.88
N SER A 191 5.05 3.25 25.53
CA SER A 191 6.28 3.49 26.29
C SER A 191 5.95 4.03 27.68
N SER A 192 5.12 5.07 27.80
CA SER A 192 4.72 5.60 29.10
C SER A 192 3.94 4.58 29.94
N PHE A 193 3.07 3.79 29.30
CA PHE A 193 2.36 2.70 29.94
C PHE A 193 3.33 1.65 30.49
N ALA A 194 4.28 1.19 29.67
CA ALA A 194 5.25 0.18 30.07
C ALA A 194 6.19 0.67 31.18
N GLU A 195 6.59 1.94 31.19
CA GLU A 195 7.32 2.54 32.31
C GLU A 195 6.49 2.45 33.60
N ALA A 196 5.23 2.91 33.59
CA ALA A 196 4.34 2.85 34.76
C ALA A 196 4.12 1.42 35.27
N VAL A 197 3.92 0.46 34.37
CA VAL A 197 3.80 -0.97 34.69
C VAL A 197 5.06 -1.49 35.35
N ILE A 198 6.25 -1.14 34.83
CA ILE A 198 7.52 -1.61 35.38
C ILE A 198 7.71 -1.06 36.79
N PHE A 199 7.50 0.24 37.02
CA PHE A 199 7.58 0.83 38.35
C PHE A 199 6.56 0.20 39.31
N ALA A 200 5.31 0.01 38.88
CA ALA A 200 4.30 -0.65 39.70
C ALA A 200 4.71 -2.08 40.05
N SER A 201 5.34 -2.81 39.11
CA SER A 201 5.74 -4.21 39.28
C SER A 201 6.83 -4.43 40.32
N GLU A 202 7.67 -3.42 40.61
CA GLU A 202 8.70 -3.53 41.66
C GLU A 202 8.05 -3.68 43.05
N SER A 203 6.91 -3.01 43.26
CA SER A 203 6.11 -3.14 44.50
C SER A 203 5.07 -4.27 44.42
N ARG A 204 4.60 -4.60 43.21
CA ARG A 204 3.51 -5.56 42.95
C ARG A 204 3.85 -6.45 41.75
N PRO A 205 4.70 -7.49 41.92
CA PRO A 205 5.19 -8.31 40.80
C PRO A 205 4.11 -9.04 39.99
N TYR A 206 2.91 -9.19 40.54
CA TYR A 206 1.78 -9.85 39.87
C TYR A 206 1.18 -9.02 38.73
N ILE A 207 1.46 -7.71 38.65
CA ILE A 207 0.96 -6.81 37.60
C ILE A 207 1.41 -7.27 36.20
N LEU A 208 2.67 -7.69 36.07
CA LEU A 208 3.18 -8.23 34.80
C LEU A 208 2.47 -9.53 34.41
N LYS A 209 2.12 -10.36 35.39
CA LYS A 209 1.34 -11.59 35.16
C LYS A 209 -0.08 -11.29 34.70
N GLN A 210 -0.71 -10.25 35.24
CA GLN A 210 -2.05 -9.81 34.81
C GLN A 210 -2.05 -9.35 33.35
N LEU A 211 -0.96 -8.71 32.91
CA LEU A 211 -0.76 -8.34 31.50
C LEU A 211 -0.33 -9.50 30.61
N GLY A 212 -0.08 -10.69 31.17
CA GLY A 212 0.34 -11.88 30.43
C GLY A 212 1.72 -11.77 29.79
N MET A 213 2.58 -10.87 30.27
CA MET A 213 3.88 -10.58 29.65
C MET A 213 4.99 -10.49 30.68
N ASP A 214 6.22 -10.81 30.29
CA ASP A 214 7.39 -10.54 31.12
C ASP A 214 7.96 -9.11 30.90
N LYS A 215 8.85 -8.69 31.80
CA LYS A 215 9.48 -7.35 31.75
C LYS A 215 10.29 -7.12 30.47
N LYS A 216 10.94 -8.15 29.92
CA LYS A 216 11.77 -8.05 28.71
C LYS A 216 10.89 -7.91 27.47
N GLU A 217 9.82 -8.69 27.40
CA GLU A 217 8.83 -8.65 26.32
C GLU A 217 8.16 -7.27 26.27
N LEU A 218 7.73 -6.75 27.42
CA LEU A 218 7.13 -5.42 27.55
C LEU A 218 8.11 -4.33 27.07
N CYS A 219 9.36 -4.35 27.55
CA CYS A 219 10.40 -3.41 27.09
C CYS A 219 10.67 -3.51 25.57
N ALA A 220 10.72 -4.73 25.02
CA ALA A 220 11.00 -4.94 23.61
C ALA A 220 9.89 -4.37 22.71
N VAL A 221 8.63 -4.64 23.05
CA VAL A 221 7.48 -4.16 22.26
C VAL A 221 7.29 -2.64 22.40
N ALA A 222 7.47 -2.13 23.62
CA ALA A 222 7.38 -0.69 23.92
C ALA A 222 8.62 0.11 23.49
N HIS A 223 9.67 -0.55 23.00
CA HIS A 223 10.96 0.06 22.59
C HIS A 223 11.64 0.85 23.72
N ILE A 224 11.56 0.36 24.95
CA ILE A 224 12.20 0.99 26.10
C ILE A 224 13.57 0.35 26.34
N ASP A 225 14.59 1.19 26.55
CA ASP A 225 15.88 0.73 27.05
C ASP A 225 15.77 0.36 28.54
N ILE A 226 15.81 -0.95 28.82
CA ILE A 226 15.76 -1.49 30.19
C ILE A 226 16.87 -0.93 31.09
N ARG A 227 18.02 -0.51 30.51
CA ARG A 227 19.13 0.09 31.26
C ARG A 227 18.81 1.50 31.73
N LYS A 228 17.98 2.24 30.98
CA LYS A 228 17.50 3.57 31.38
C LYS A 228 16.63 3.45 32.63
N ILE A 229 15.64 2.55 32.59
CA ILE A 229 14.75 2.30 33.74
C ILE A 229 15.54 1.84 34.97
N ALA A 230 16.51 0.92 34.78
CA ALA A 230 17.33 0.42 35.88
C ALA A 230 18.21 1.51 36.56
N ARG A 231 18.50 2.63 35.87
CA ARG A 231 19.20 3.78 36.49
C ARG A 231 18.23 4.64 37.30
N GLU A 232 17.04 4.90 36.77
CA GLU A 232 16.01 5.70 37.45
C GLU A 232 15.55 5.03 38.75
N LEU A 233 15.42 3.70 38.75
CA LEU A 233 15.10 2.90 39.93
C LEU A 233 16.18 2.91 41.02
N LYS A 234 17.45 3.22 40.71
CA LYS A 234 18.54 3.29 41.70
C LYS A 234 18.66 4.65 42.38
N VAL A 235 17.94 5.65 41.88
CA VAL A 235 18.01 7.04 42.36
C VAL A 235 16.85 7.37 43.32
N GLN A 236 15.83 6.50 43.39
CA GLN A 236 14.71 6.56 44.34
C GLN A 236 15.02 5.70 45.57
#